data_AF-A0A182HD16-F1
#
_entry.id   AF-A0A182HD16-F1
#
_cell.length_a   1.000
_cell.length_b   1.000
_cell.length_c   1.000
_cell.angle_alpha   90.00
_cell.angle_beta   90.00
_cell.angle_gamma   90.00
#
_symmetry.space_group_name_H-M   'P 1'
#
loop_
_entity.id
_entity.type
_entity.pdbx_description
1 polymer ?
#
loop_
_entity_poly.entity_id
_entity_poly.type
_entity_poly.pdbx_seq_one_letter_code
_entity_poly.pdbx_strand_id
1 'polypeptide(L)'
;MYIFCFQLNAFSTRDHGMDFPHLLHTSNSTQVDIVFNNVSTKFERPRFAIELLFVVSEQAVTGTDFQITKRRSLDDEHTPGIFEIIDVLSPGAFKFSTGGFVEYRPVSYTHPERDVSTSTETHQSEPKAIEFASDALNATLAYAIYGQKLDTLVVQGMNISFGFSGDGFYTKTNYTTLTFQVGYGIPPPEQLSAFVLIVAGIGIGLPLAMLVFGGFYICTRKMRNRRGTRV
;
A
#
# COMPACT_ATOMS: atom_id res chain seq x y z
N MET A 1 19.82 19.52 9.58
CA MET A 1 19.01 18.28 9.66
C MET A 1 17.67 18.66 10.27
N TYR A 2 16.55 18.29 9.64
CA TYR A 2 15.20 18.69 10.08
C TYR A 2 14.69 17.74 11.17
N ILE A 3 13.93 18.27 12.13
CA ILE A 3 13.30 17.47 13.20
C ILE A 3 12.04 16.75 12.68
N PHE A 4 11.32 17.43 11.79
CA PHE A 4 10.15 16.92 11.10
C PHE A 4 10.27 17.28 9.62
N CYS A 5 9.97 16.34 8.75
CA CYS A 5 9.89 16.58 7.31
C CYS A 5 8.54 16.09 6.80
N PHE A 6 7.91 16.89 5.94
CA PHE A 6 6.71 16.56 5.20
C PHE A 6 6.96 16.90 3.74
N GLN A 7 7.17 15.88 2.92
CA GLN A 7 7.52 16.00 1.52
C GLN A 7 6.38 15.51 0.63
N LEU A 8 6.13 16.24 -0.45
CA LEU A 8 5.13 15.93 -1.46
C LEU A 8 5.83 15.73 -2.80
N ASN A 9 5.64 14.55 -3.40
CA ASN A 9 6.18 14.22 -4.72
C ASN A 9 5.02 13.93 -5.67
N ALA A 10 4.95 14.68 -6.77
CA ALA A 10 4.01 14.44 -7.86
C ALA A 10 4.75 13.85 -9.05
N PHE A 11 4.06 13.02 -9.83
CA PHE A 11 4.64 12.29 -10.94
C PHE A 11 3.83 12.53 -12.21
N SER A 12 4.48 12.43 -13.37
CA SER A 12 3.82 12.55 -14.68
C SER A 12 3.69 11.21 -15.40
N THR A 13 4.39 10.19 -14.92
CA THR A 13 4.46 8.84 -15.50
C THR A 13 4.06 7.79 -14.47
N ARG A 14 3.85 6.56 -14.96
CA ARG A 14 3.64 5.40 -14.10
C ARG A 14 4.97 4.70 -13.85
N ASP A 15 5.43 4.69 -12.62
CA ASP A 15 6.69 4.07 -12.20
C ASP A 15 6.71 3.82 -10.68
N HIS A 16 7.76 3.21 -10.15
CA HIS A 16 7.98 3.06 -8.72
C HIS A 16 8.76 4.25 -8.13
N GLY A 17 8.43 4.62 -6.88
CA GLY A 17 9.23 5.60 -6.15
C GLY A 17 10.70 5.15 -6.03
N MET A 18 11.64 6.09 -6.11
CA MET A 18 13.07 5.79 -6.02
C MET A 18 13.51 5.35 -4.61
N ASP A 19 12.81 5.82 -3.58
CA ASP A 19 13.08 5.47 -2.19
C ASP A 19 12.09 4.41 -1.69
N PHE A 20 12.54 3.57 -0.76
CA PHE A 20 11.67 2.68 -0.03
C PHE A 20 10.48 3.44 0.60
N PRO A 21 9.26 2.88 0.53
CA PRO A 21 8.93 1.51 0.16
C PRO A 21 8.53 1.33 -1.32
N HIS A 22 9.10 2.12 -2.23
CA HIS A 22 8.97 1.98 -3.69
C HIS A 22 7.51 1.86 -4.18
N LEU A 23 6.59 2.64 -3.60
CA LEU A 23 5.17 2.61 -4.00
C LEU A 23 5.02 2.96 -5.48
N LEU A 24 4.17 2.20 -6.18
CA LEU A 24 3.84 2.42 -7.58
C LEU A 24 3.01 3.70 -7.73
N HIS A 25 3.52 4.70 -8.43
CA HIS A 25 2.83 5.98 -8.63
C HIS A 25 2.33 6.14 -10.07
N THR A 26 1.43 7.09 -10.27
CA THR A 26 0.89 7.52 -11.56
C THR A 26 0.73 9.04 -11.61
N SER A 27 0.28 9.58 -12.74
CA SER A 27 -0.09 11.00 -12.86
C SER A 27 -1.25 11.44 -11.98
N ASN A 28 -2.03 10.50 -11.45
CA ASN A 28 -3.22 10.76 -10.64
C ASN A 28 -2.97 10.63 -9.13
N SER A 29 -1.72 10.43 -8.74
CA SER A 29 -1.29 10.21 -7.36
C SER A 29 -0.18 11.16 -6.96
N THR A 30 -0.23 11.61 -5.72
CA THR A 30 0.87 12.32 -5.04
C THR A 30 1.39 11.42 -3.93
N GLN A 31 2.70 11.19 -3.89
CA GLN A 31 3.34 10.52 -2.77
C GLN A 31 3.63 11.53 -1.67
N VAL A 32 3.27 11.18 -0.44
CA VAL A 32 3.57 11.91 0.77
C VAL A 32 4.59 11.12 1.57
N ASP A 33 5.67 11.78 1.96
CA ASP A 33 6.69 11.20 2.83
C ASP A 33 6.85 12.04 4.09
N ILE A 34 6.72 11.38 5.24
CA ILE A 34 6.79 12.00 6.56
C ILE A 34 7.94 11.39 7.33
N VAL A 35 8.77 12.24 7.92
CA VAL A 35 9.93 11.82 8.73
C VAL A 35 9.90 12.52 10.07
N PHE A 36 9.99 11.75 11.15
CA PHE A 36 10.30 12.26 12.49
C PHE A 36 11.74 11.90 12.82
N ASN A 37 12.58 12.90 13.04
CA ASN A 37 14.01 12.74 13.25
C ASN A 37 14.43 13.51 14.51
N ASN A 38 14.88 12.79 15.54
CA ASN A 38 15.30 13.36 16.82
C ASN A 38 14.21 14.25 17.47
N VAL A 39 12.95 13.84 17.38
CA VAL A 39 11.85 14.50 18.11
C VAL A 39 12.01 14.22 19.60
N SER A 40 12.09 15.27 20.41
CA SER A 40 12.19 15.14 21.87
C SER A 40 10.91 14.56 22.46
N THR A 41 11.04 13.60 23.37
CA THR A 41 9.93 12.95 24.08
C THR A 41 10.15 13.03 25.59
N LYS A 42 9.05 13.10 26.34
CA LYS A 42 9.05 12.97 27.82
C LYS A 42 8.88 11.54 28.30
N PHE A 43 8.52 10.63 27.39
CA PHE A 43 8.30 9.22 27.66
C PHE A 43 9.54 8.41 27.26
N GLU A 44 9.83 7.36 28.03
CA GLU A 44 11.01 6.52 27.83
C GLU A 44 10.94 5.68 26.54
N ARG A 45 9.75 5.15 26.21
CA ARG A 45 9.51 4.32 25.02
C ARG A 45 8.17 4.71 24.38
N PRO A 46 8.05 5.90 23.76
CA PRO A 46 6.82 6.35 23.15
C PRO A 46 6.57 5.62 21.84
N ARG A 47 5.33 5.21 21.61
CA ARG A 47 4.84 4.83 20.29
C ARG A 47 4.23 6.06 19.63
N PHE A 48 4.80 6.49 18.51
CA PHE A 48 4.24 7.59 17.72
C PHE A 48 3.14 7.07 16.80
N ALA A 49 2.23 7.98 16.45
CA ALA A 49 1.18 7.76 15.47
C ALA A 49 0.87 9.06 14.72
N ILE A 50 0.33 8.93 13.51
CA ILE A 50 -0.22 10.02 12.71
C ILE A 50 -1.71 9.77 12.53
N GLU A 51 -2.51 10.80 12.79
CA GLU A 51 -3.91 10.83 12.40
C GLU A 51 -4.03 11.41 11.00
N LEU A 52 -4.68 10.67 10.12
CA LEU A 52 -5.07 11.10 8.77
C LEU A 52 -6.55 11.44 8.79
N LEU A 53 -6.89 12.66 8.37
CA LEU A 53 -8.26 13.14 8.23
C LEU A 53 -8.62 13.19 6.76
N PHE A 54 -9.69 12.50 6.40
CA PHE A 54 -10.20 12.41 5.04
C PHE A 54 -11.47 13.22 4.90
N VAL A 55 -11.53 14.05 3.86
CA VAL A 55 -12.72 14.83 3.49
C VAL A 55 -13.01 14.56 2.03
N VAL A 56 -14.22 14.09 1.73
CA VAL A 56 -14.65 13.81 0.35
C VAL A 56 -16.02 14.43 0.08
N SER A 57 -16.32 14.70 -1.18
CA SER A 57 -17.54 15.42 -1.58
C SER A 57 -18.83 14.59 -1.49
N GLU A 58 -18.73 13.28 -1.25
CA GLU A 58 -19.84 12.39 -1.00
C GLU A 58 -20.63 12.84 0.25
N GLN A 59 -21.96 12.73 0.19
CA GLN A 59 -22.84 13.08 1.32
C GLN A 59 -22.74 12.03 2.42
N ALA A 60 -22.66 12.47 3.67
CA ALA A 60 -22.66 11.60 4.84
C ALA A 60 -24.06 11.00 5.03
N VAL A 61 -24.17 9.70 4.73
CA VAL A 61 -25.35 8.88 5.01
C VAL A 61 -24.89 7.65 5.80
N THR A 62 -25.73 7.10 6.68
CA THR A 62 -25.40 5.89 7.44
C THR A 62 -24.86 4.78 6.52
N GLY A 63 -23.68 4.24 6.82
CA GLY A 63 -23.01 3.21 6.01
C GLY A 63 -22.18 3.75 4.83
N THR A 64 -21.81 5.04 4.84
CA THR A 64 -20.85 5.65 3.90
C THR A 64 -19.47 5.82 4.54
N ASP A 65 -18.86 4.69 4.91
CA ASP A 65 -17.53 4.67 5.53
C ASP A 65 -16.43 4.41 4.50
N PHE A 66 -15.25 4.99 4.74
CA PHE A 66 -14.04 4.60 4.04
C PHE A 66 -13.79 3.10 4.23
N GLN A 67 -13.35 2.44 3.16
CA GLN A 67 -13.11 1.00 3.17
C GLN A 67 -11.61 0.72 3.17
N ILE A 68 -11.16 -0.07 4.15
CA ILE A 68 -9.80 -0.58 4.18
C ILE A 68 -9.76 -1.92 3.43
N THR A 69 -8.97 -1.98 2.36
CA THR A 69 -8.69 -3.22 1.63
C THR A 69 -7.21 -3.58 1.80
N LYS A 70 -6.93 -4.86 2.06
CA LYS A 70 -5.57 -5.39 2.09
C LYS A 70 -5.33 -6.20 0.83
N ARG A 71 -4.42 -5.74 -0.03
CA ARG A 71 -3.98 -6.48 -1.21
C ARG A 71 -2.66 -7.20 -0.90
N ARG A 72 -2.54 -8.43 -1.38
CA ARG A 72 -1.27 -9.14 -1.39
C ARG A 72 -0.54 -8.85 -2.69
N SER A 73 0.66 -8.31 -2.60
CA SER A 73 1.60 -8.22 -3.73
C SER A 73 2.45 -9.48 -3.73
N LEU A 74 2.49 -10.17 -4.86
CA LEU A 74 3.45 -11.25 -5.10
C LEU A 74 4.78 -10.72 -5.61
N ASP A 75 4.83 -9.45 -6.00
CA ASP A 75 6.05 -8.79 -6.42
C ASP A 75 6.75 -8.20 -5.19
N ASP A 76 7.90 -8.78 -4.86
CA ASP A 76 8.82 -8.33 -3.80
C ASP A 76 10.11 -7.72 -4.36
N GLU A 77 10.24 -7.59 -5.68
CA GLU A 77 11.42 -7.01 -6.34
C GLU A 77 11.68 -5.59 -5.83
N HIS A 78 10.60 -4.83 -5.63
CA HIS A 78 10.65 -3.45 -5.17
C HIS A 78 10.51 -3.30 -3.67
N THR A 79 10.07 -4.31 -2.91
CA THR A 79 9.99 -4.20 -1.44
C THR A 79 10.13 -5.55 -0.77
N PRO A 80 11.38 -6.04 -0.60
CA PRO A 80 11.62 -7.36 -0.08
C PRO A 80 11.03 -7.56 1.32
N GLY A 81 10.35 -8.68 1.53
CA GLY A 81 9.75 -9.05 2.82
C GLY A 81 8.40 -8.39 3.14
N ILE A 82 7.89 -7.49 2.28
CA ILE A 82 6.64 -6.76 2.52
C ILE A 82 5.65 -7.06 1.40
N PHE A 83 4.84 -8.08 1.62
CA PHE A 83 3.90 -8.63 0.63
C PHE A 83 2.49 -8.04 0.73
N GLU A 84 2.26 -7.04 1.58
CA GLU A 84 0.95 -6.44 1.80
C GLU A 84 0.96 -4.96 1.42
N ILE A 85 -0.14 -4.52 0.79
CA ILE A 85 -0.46 -3.13 0.50
C ILE A 85 -1.83 -2.85 1.11
N ILE A 86 -1.94 -1.72 1.80
CA ILE A 86 -3.18 -1.26 2.41
C ILE A 86 -3.73 -0.13 1.55
N ASP A 87 -4.95 -0.31 1.09
CA ASP A 87 -5.75 0.72 0.41
C ASP A 87 -6.83 1.22 1.36
N VAL A 88 -6.96 2.53 1.46
CA VAL A 88 -8.07 3.21 2.14
C VAL A 88 -8.86 3.96 1.08
N LEU A 89 -10.06 3.48 0.79
CA LEU A 89 -10.86 3.90 -0.36
C LEU A 89 -12.05 4.74 0.10
N SER A 90 -12.29 5.88 -0.55
CA SER A 90 -13.52 6.63 -0.33
C SER A 90 -14.74 5.79 -0.74
N PRO A 91 -15.94 6.08 -0.23
CA PRO A 91 -17.15 5.35 -0.61
C PRO A 91 -17.39 5.31 -2.12
N GLY A 92 -17.10 6.42 -2.83
CA GLY A 92 -17.19 6.49 -4.28
C GLY A 92 -16.12 5.64 -4.97
N ALA A 93 -14.87 5.69 -4.50
CA ALA A 93 -13.79 4.88 -5.07
C ALA A 93 -14.08 3.38 -4.94
N PHE A 94 -14.57 2.95 -3.78
CA PHE A 94 -14.89 1.55 -3.53
C PHE A 94 -16.08 1.03 -4.35
N LYS A 95 -17.17 1.79 -4.45
CA LYS A 95 -18.42 1.33 -5.11
C LYS A 95 -18.44 1.57 -6.61
N PHE A 96 -17.82 2.66 -7.06
CA PHE A 96 -17.97 3.17 -8.43
C PHE A 96 -16.65 3.41 -9.15
N SER A 97 -15.50 3.14 -8.50
CA SER A 97 -14.17 3.49 -9.03
C SER A 97 -14.00 4.99 -9.31
N THR A 98 -14.80 5.83 -8.65
CA THR A 98 -14.78 7.29 -8.79
C THR A 98 -14.71 7.92 -7.40
N GLY A 99 -13.58 8.50 -7.02
CA GLY A 99 -13.39 9.04 -5.68
C GLY A 99 -11.93 9.28 -5.38
N GLY A 100 -11.55 9.16 -4.12
CA GLY A 100 -10.17 9.25 -3.66
C GLY A 100 -9.69 7.96 -3.01
N PHE A 101 -8.39 7.74 -3.03
CA PHE A 101 -7.74 6.65 -2.31
C PHE A 101 -6.50 7.14 -1.55
N VAL A 102 -6.16 6.40 -0.50
CA VAL A 102 -4.83 6.39 0.10
C VAL A 102 -4.26 4.99 0.02
N GLU A 103 -3.01 4.86 -0.41
CA GLU A 103 -2.32 3.57 -0.52
C GLU A 103 -0.98 3.63 0.23
N TYR A 104 -0.65 2.61 1.02
CA TYR A 104 0.66 2.48 1.65
C TYR A 104 1.00 1.02 1.94
N ARG A 105 2.29 0.73 2.11
CA ARG A 105 2.75 -0.54 2.67
C ARG A 105 2.81 -0.42 4.19
N PRO A 106 2.45 -1.47 4.97
CA PRO A 106 2.38 -1.42 6.43
C PRO A 106 3.76 -1.40 7.11
N VAL A 107 4.60 -0.43 6.75
CA VAL A 107 6.00 -0.34 7.14
C VAL A 107 6.43 1.08 7.45
N SER A 108 7.29 1.20 8.46
CA SER A 108 8.06 2.38 8.80
C SER A 108 9.54 2.05 8.83
N TYR A 109 10.41 3.03 8.59
CA TYR A 109 11.85 2.84 8.67
C TYR A 109 12.44 3.59 9.86
N THR A 110 13.34 2.91 10.57
CA THR A 110 14.01 3.39 11.77
C THR A 110 15.38 4.01 11.49
N HIS A 111 15.75 4.15 10.21
CA HIS A 111 16.97 4.82 9.76
C HIS A 111 16.78 5.56 8.42
N PRO A 112 17.58 6.61 8.14
CA PRO A 112 17.46 7.40 6.91
C PRO A 112 17.71 6.61 5.62
N GLU A 113 18.60 5.61 5.64
CA GLU A 113 18.97 4.83 4.45
C GLU A 113 17.83 3.90 3.97
N ARG A 114 16.85 3.61 4.84
CA ARG A 114 15.69 2.74 4.60
C ARG A 114 16.05 1.41 3.96
N ASP A 115 16.17 0.39 4.79
CA ASP A 115 16.39 -0.99 4.35
C ASP A 115 15.49 -1.95 5.14
N VAL A 116 15.34 -3.18 4.65
CA VAL A 116 14.62 -4.29 5.30
C VAL A 116 15.12 -4.47 6.73
N SER A 117 16.43 -4.38 6.95
CA SER A 117 17.06 -4.50 8.27
C SER A 117 16.67 -3.39 9.26
N THR A 118 16.20 -2.25 8.75
CA THR A 118 15.78 -1.07 9.52
C THR A 118 14.27 -0.86 9.51
N SER A 119 13.52 -1.81 8.93
CA SER A 119 12.07 -1.75 8.85
C SER A 119 11.41 -2.13 10.18
N THR A 120 10.24 -1.53 10.44
CA THR A 120 9.33 -1.92 11.51
C THR A 120 7.90 -1.81 11.02
N GLU A 121 6.97 -2.50 11.67
CA GLU A 121 5.57 -2.57 11.25
C GLU A 121 4.82 -1.26 11.54
N THR A 122 3.75 -1.02 10.77
CA THR A 122 2.74 -0.01 11.12
C THR A 122 1.41 -0.67 11.43
N HIS A 123 0.64 -0.07 12.33
CA HIS A 123 -0.73 -0.52 12.63
C HIS A 123 -1.72 0.63 12.45
N GLN A 124 -2.77 0.38 11.68
CA GLN A 124 -3.86 1.32 11.47
C GLN A 124 -5.09 1.02 12.33
N SER A 125 -5.82 2.06 12.71
CA SER A 125 -7.19 1.93 13.21
C SER A 125 -8.18 1.80 12.05
N GLU A 126 -9.43 1.45 12.37
CA GLU A 126 -10.53 1.66 11.43
C GLU A 126 -10.83 3.16 11.25
N PRO A 127 -11.32 3.61 10.09
CA PRO A 127 -11.78 4.97 9.89
C PRO A 127 -13.00 5.26 10.76
N LYS A 128 -13.04 6.44 11.37
CA LYS A 128 -14.16 6.88 12.21
C LYS A 128 -14.68 8.23 11.78
N ALA A 129 -16.00 8.38 11.77
CA ALA A 129 -16.63 9.66 11.51
C ALA A 129 -16.20 10.72 12.53
N ILE A 130 -15.97 11.94 12.05
CA ILE A 130 -15.73 13.10 12.89
C ILE A 130 -17.06 13.79 13.16
N GLU A 131 -17.46 13.82 14.43
CA GLU A 131 -18.67 14.54 14.86
C GLU A 131 -18.44 16.05 14.78
N PHE A 132 -19.44 16.80 14.31
CA PHE A 132 -19.37 18.26 14.14
C PHE A 132 -18.11 18.67 13.35
N ALA A 133 -17.96 18.09 12.15
CA ALA A 133 -16.77 18.23 11.33
C ALA A 133 -16.41 19.68 10.99
N SER A 134 -17.41 20.56 10.82
CA SER A 134 -17.16 21.98 10.57
C SER A 134 -16.48 22.67 11.75
N ASP A 135 -16.88 22.36 12.98
CA ASP A 135 -16.28 22.88 14.20
C ASP A 135 -14.90 22.25 14.45
N ALA A 136 -14.80 20.92 14.31
CA ALA A 136 -13.55 20.18 14.53
C ALA A 136 -12.42 20.61 13.57
N LEU A 137 -12.77 21.00 12.34
CA LEU A 137 -11.81 21.36 11.29
C LEU A 137 -11.73 22.86 11.01
N ASN A 138 -12.33 23.71 11.86
CA ASN A 138 -12.50 25.15 11.60
C ASN A 138 -11.22 25.94 11.30
N ALA A 139 -10.07 25.47 11.80
CA ALA A 139 -8.75 26.08 11.61
C ALA A 139 -7.93 25.44 10.46
N THR A 140 -8.52 24.52 9.69
CA THR A 140 -7.83 23.78 8.63
C THR A 140 -8.19 24.29 7.24
N LEU A 141 -7.38 23.93 6.24
CA LEU A 141 -7.69 24.20 4.83
C LEU A 141 -9.02 23.57 4.40
N ALA A 142 -9.43 22.44 5.00
CA ALA A 142 -10.71 21.80 4.68
C ALA A 142 -11.90 22.73 4.99
N TYR A 143 -11.88 23.41 6.14
CA TYR A 143 -12.92 24.39 6.46
C TYR A 143 -12.86 25.63 5.56
N ALA A 144 -11.66 26.08 5.17
CA ALA A 144 -11.54 27.18 4.21
C ALA A 144 -12.16 26.84 2.83
N ILE A 145 -12.12 25.56 2.42
CA ILE A 145 -12.67 25.09 1.14
C ILE A 145 -14.16 24.78 1.22
N TYR A 146 -14.59 24.04 2.26
CA TYR A 146 -15.94 23.50 2.35
C TYR A 146 -16.84 24.25 3.36
N GLY A 147 -16.26 24.94 4.32
CA GLY A 147 -16.95 25.64 5.40
C GLY A 147 -17.95 24.75 6.13
N GLN A 148 -19.14 25.28 6.38
CA GLN A 148 -20.24 24.57 7.05
C GLN A 148 -20.75 23.35 6.28
N LYS A 149 -20.39 23.17 5.00
CA LYS A 149 -20.78 21.97 4.25
C LYS A 149 -20.11 20.71 4.82
N LEU A 150 -19.02 20.83 5.56
CA LEU A 150 -18.31 19.69 6.17
C LEU A 150 -19.24 18.79 6.98
N ASP A 151 -20.26 19.33 7.65
CA ASP A 151 -21.21 18.55 8.45
C ASP A 151 -22.19 17.70 7.62
N THR A 152 -22.24 17.94 6.30
CA THR A 152 -23.04 17.16 5.35
C THR A 152 -22.19 16.21 4.51
N LEU A 153 -20.87 16.33 4.58
CA LEU A 153 -19.91 15.54 3.81
C LEU A 153 -19.38 14.36 4.63
N VAL A 154 -18.88 13.33 3.94
CA VAL A 154 -18.16 12.24 4.58
C VAL A 154 -16.79 12.76 5.05
N VAL A 155 -16.65 12.89 6.38
CA VAL A 155 -15.42 13.28 7.06
C VAL A 155 -15.04 12.20 8.06
N GLN A 156 -13.89 11.55 7.85
CA GLN A 156 -13.43 10.45 8.71
C GLN A 156 -11.95 10.57 9.06
N GLY A 157 -11.58 10.13 10.26
CA GLY A 157 -10.20 10.06 10.75
C GLY A 157 -9.72 8.62 10.88
N MET A 158 -8.44 8.38 10.62
CA MET A 158 -7.76 7.10 10.83
C MET A 158 -6.36 7.33 11.40
N ASN A 159 -5.98 6.55 12.40
CA ASN A 159 -4.65 6.60 12.99
C ASN A 159 -3.74 5.53 12.39
N ILE A 160 -2.49 5.88 12.12
CA ILE A 160 -1.40 4.95 11.77
C ILE A 160 -0.31 5.09 12.82
N SER A 161 -0.04 4.01 13.55
CA SER A 161 0.97 3.92 14.61
C SER A 161 2.19 3.10 14.17
N PHE A 162 3.36 3.40 14.76
CA PHE A 162 4.64 2.83 14.34
C PHE A 162 5.22 1.84 15.36
N GLY A 163 5.75 0.73 14.87
CA GLY A 163 6.49 -0.25 15.65
C GLY A 163 5.63 -1.30 16.35
N PHE A 164 6.24 -2.44 16.68
CA PHE A 164 5.59 -3.58 17.33
C PHE A 164 6.08 -3.78 18.78
N SER A 165 5.35 -4.59 19.56
CA SER A 165 5.70 -4.80 20.96
C SER A 165 7.10 -5.44 21.10
N GLY A 166 8.03 -4.74 21.76
CA GLY A 166 9.38 -5.24 22.02
C GLY A 166 10.47 -4.69 21.09
N ASP A 167 10.11 -3.94 20.04
CA ASP A 167 11.10 -3.40 19.09
C ASP A 167 11.90 -2.21 19.64
N GLY A 168 11.43 -1.57 20.71
CA GLY A 168 12.05 -0.41 21.35
C GLY A 168 11.39 0.93 21.04
N PHE A 169 10.41 0.95 20.13
CA PHE A 169 9.69 2.12 19.63
C PHE A 169 10.63 3.26 19.20
N TYR A 170 10.11 4.49 19.20
CA TYR A 170 10.81 5.64 18.61
C TYR A 170 12.17 5.90 19.25
N THR A 171 12.31 5.77 20.57
CA THR A 171 13.54 6.14 21.31
C THR A 171 14.73 5.22 21.05
N LYS A 172 14.52 4.04 20.43
CA LYS A 172 15.63 3.15 20.07
C LYS A 172 16.56 3.76 19.02
N THR A 173 15.99 4.47 18.04
CA THR A 173 16.75 5.08 16.94
C THR A 173 16.52 6.58 16.79
N ASN A 174 15.52 7.13 17.48
CA ASN A 174 15.02 8.50 17.33
C ASN A 174 14.66 8.84 15.88
N TYR A 175 14.17 7.85 15.13
CA TYR A 175 13.84 8.00 13.72
C TYR A 175 12.68 7.09 13.34
N THR A 176 11.67 7.65 12.67
CA THR A 176 10.55 6.87 12.08
C THR A 176 10.02 7.60 10.86
N THR A 177 9.55 6.83 9.87
CA THR A 177 8.99 7.39 8.63
C THR A 177 7.60 6.85 8.33
N LEU A 178 6.84 7.58 7.52
CA LEU A 178 5.62 7.08 6.89
C LEU A 178 5.59 7.56 5.46
N THR A 179 5.45 6.63 4.52
CA THR A 179 5.26 6.96 3.11
C THR A 179 3.93 6.39 2.65
N PHE A 180 3.10 7.23 2.04
CA PHE A 180 1.83 6.84 1.46
C PHE A 180 1.57 7.61 0.18
N GLN A 181 0.67 7.11 -0.66
CA GLN A 181 0.16 7.82 -1.82
C GLN A 181 -1.28 8.26 -1.58
N VAL A 182 -1.61 9.44 -2.07
CA VAL A 182 -2.98 9.95 -2.17
C VAL A 182 -3.29 10.16 -3.64
N GLY A 183 -4.42 9.67 -4.12
CA GLY A 183 -4.80 9.85 -5.51
C GLY A 183 -6.29 9.82 -5.77
N TYR A 184 -6.65 10.05 -7.03
CA TYR A 184 -8.02 10.01 -7.51
C TYR A 184 -8.29 8.72 -8.28
N GLY A 185 -9.51 8.18 -8.14
CA GLY A 185 -9.94 6.93 -8.75
C GLY A 185 -9.61 5.72 -7.88
N ILE A 186 -8.95 4.72 -8.46
CA ILE A 186 -8.53 3.50 -7.76
C ILE A 186 -6.98 3.43 -7.70
N PRO A 187 -6.40 2.83 -6.64
CA PRO A 187 -4.97 2.60 -6.56
C PRO A 187 -4.45 1.81 -7.77
N PRO A 188 -3.24 2.12 -8.27
CA PRO A 188 -2.69 1.42 -9.42
C PRO A 188 -2.43 -0.06 -9.06
N PRO A 189 -2.85 -1.03 -9.90
CA PRO A 189 -2.56 -2.43 -9.63
C PRO A 189 -1.07 -2.71 -9.85
N GLU A 190 -0.43 -3.37 -8.90
CA GLU A 190 0.92 -3.93 -9.07
C GLU A 190 0.88 -5.03 -10.13
N GLN A 191 1.86 -5.04 -11.04
CA GLN A 191 2.02 -6.09 -12.04
C GLN A 191 3.26 -6.89 -11.68
N LEU A 192 3.23 -8.20 -11.94
CA LEU A 192 4.42 -9.02 -11.78
C LEU A 192 5.49 -8.56 -12.77
N SER A 193 6.70 -8.39 -12.27
CA SER A 193 7.89 -8.16 -13.08
C SER A 193 8.01 -9.15 -14.24
N ALA A 194 8.39 -8.64 -15.42
CA ALA A 194 8.62 -9.45 -16.61
C ALA A 194 9.69 -10.51 -16.37
N PHE A 195 10.69 -10.23 -15.53
CA PHE A 195 11.71 -11.18 -15.15
C PHE A 195 11.12 -12.39 -14.41
N VAL A 196 10.27 -12.14 -13.40
CA VAL A 196 9.58 -13.20 -12.64
C VAL A 196 8.71 -14.05 -13.55
N LEU A 197 7.96 -13.42 -14.46
CA LEU A 197 7.13 -14.13 -15.43
C LEU A 197 7.95 -15.02 -16.38
N ILE A 198 9.11 -14.55 -16.83
CA ILE A 198 10.02 -15.33 -17.70
C ILE A 198 10.59 -16.53 -16.93
N VAL A 199 11.11 -16.33 -15.72
CA VAL A 199 11.70 -17.40 -14.90
C VAL A 199 10.64 -18.46 -14.55
N ALA A 200 9.46 -18.04 -14.09
CA ALA A 200 8.35 -18.94 -13.84
C ALA A 200 7.90 -19.68 -15.11
N GLY A 201 7.84 -18.96 -16.23
CA GLY A 201 7.50 -19.53 -17.54
C GLY A 201 8.47 -20.62 -17.99
N ILE A 202 9.78 -20.41 -17.83
CA ILE A 202 10.80 -21.41 -18.16
C ILE A 202 10.72 -22.59 -17.17
N GLY A 203 10.63 -22.29 -15.87
CA GLY A 203 10.62 -23.28 -14.80
C GLY A 203 9.44 -24.24 -14.86
N ILE A 204 8.25 -23.76 -15.25
CA ILE A 204 7.04 -24.58 -15.42
C ILE A 204 6.95 -25.14 -16.85
N GLY A 205 7.32 -24.33 -17.84
CA GLY A 205 7.16 -24.66 -19.26
C GLY A 205 8.02 -25.84 -19.71
N LEU A 206 9.29 -25.89 -19.29
CA LEU A 206 10.19 -26.99 -19.69
C LEU A 206 9.74 -28.36 -19.15
N PRO A 207 9.43 -28.53 -17.85
CA PRO A 207 8.89 -29.79 -17.34
C PRO A 207 7.58 -30.22 -18.01
N LEU A 208 6.68 -29.27 -18.24
CA LEU A 208 5.39 -29.55 -18.88
C LEU A 208 5.57 -30.01 -20.33
N ALA A 209 6.45 -29.34 -21.09
CA ALA A 209 6.78 -29.74 -22.44
C ALA A 209 7.39 -31.15 -22.48
N MET A 210 8.34 -31.45 -21.59
CA MET A 210 8.94 -32.77 -21.48
C MET A 210 7.90 -33.85 -21.17
N LEU A 211 6.94 -33.58 -20.28
CA LEU A 211 5.84 -34.50 -19.98
C LEU A 211 4.93 -34.74 -21.19
N VAL A 212 4.57 -33.70 -21.93
CA VAL A 212 3.69 -33.80 -23.10
C VAL A 212 4.39 -34.55 -24.24
N PHE A 213 5.62 -34.16 -24.59
CA PHE A 213 6.38 -34.83 -25.65
C PHE A 213 6.74 -36.27 -25.27
N GLY A 214 7.15 -36.51 -24.02
CA GLY A 214 7.41 -37.83 -23.49
C GLY A 214 6.16 -38.72 -23.51
N GLY A 215 5.02 -38.18 -23.07
CA GLY A 215 3.73 -38.86 -23.11
C GLY A 215 3.30 -39.21 -24.54
N PHE A 216 3.40 -38.25 -25.46
CA PHE A 216 3.08 -38.48 -26.87
C PHE A 216 3.98 -39.53 -27.51
N TYR A 217 5.28 -39.49 -27.23
CA TYR A 217 6.25 -40.50 -27.69
C TYR A 217 5.91 -41.90 -27.17
N ILE A 218 5.58 -42.04 -25.88
CA ILE A 218 5.19 -43.32 -25.28
C ILE A 218 3.88 -43.84 -25.90
N CYS A 219 2.88 -42.97 -26.06
CA CYS A 219 1.59 -43.33 -26.67
C CYS A 219 1.75 -43.83 -28.11
N THR A 220 2.48 -43.09 -28.96
CA THR A 220 2.74 -43.48 -30.35
C THR A 220 3.52 -44.79 -30.44
N ARG A 221 4.55 -44.97 -29.60
CA ARG A 221 5.31 -46.23 -29.53
C ARG A 221 4.43 -47.41 -29.12
N LYS A 222 3.57 -47.24 -28.12
CA LYS A 222 2.66 -48.29 -27.64
C LYS A 222 1.61 -48.68 -28.70
N MET A 223 1.10 -47.71 -29.45
CA MET A 223 0.19 -47.97 -30.58
C MET A 223 0.88 -48.72 -31.72
N ARG A 224 2.13 -48.36 -32.05
CA ARG A 224 2.91 -49.05 -33.09
C ARG A 224 3.19 -50.50 -32.72
N ASN A 225 3.59 -50.75 -31.47
CA ASN A 225 3.85 -52.11 -31.00
C ASN A 225 2.59 -52.99 -30.97
N ARG A 226 1.41 -52.42 -30.62
CA ARG A 226 0.13 -53.16 -30.69
C ARG A 226 -0.32 -53.51 -32.10
N ARG A 227 0.05 -52.72 -33.12
CA ARG A 227 -0.21 -53.06 -34.53
C ARG A 227 0.69 -54.19 -35.04
N GLY A 228 1.92 -54.30 -34.53
CA GLY A 228 2.85 -55.38 -34.88
C GLY A 228 2.53 -56.76 -34.27
N THR A 229 1.60 -56.84 -33.32
CA THR A 229 1.17 -58.11 -32.67
C THR A 229 -0.16 -58.66 -33.19
N ARG A 230 -0.77 -58.01 -34.21
CA ARG A 230 -1.90 -58.57 -34.97
C ARG A 230 -1.38 -59.10 -36.31
N VAL A 231 -0.70 -60.24 -36.27
CA VAL A 231 -0.54 -61.18 -37.39
C VAL A 231 -0.70 -62.57 -36.79
#